data_AF-A0A2M4AWA3-F1
#
_entry.id   AF-A0A2M4AWA3-F1
#
_cell.length_a   1.000
_cell.length_b   1.000
_cell.length_c   1.000
_cell.angle_alpha   90.00
_cell.angle_beta   90.00
_cell.angle_gamma   90.00
#
_symmetry.space_group_name_H-M   'P 1'
#
loop_
_entity.id
_entity.type
_entity.pdbx_description
1 polymer ?
#
loop_
_entity_poly.entity_id
_entity_poly.type
_entity_poly.pdbx_seq_one_letter_code
_entity_poly.pdbx_strand_id
1 'polypeptide(L)'
;SYEVQHQILLLTAAHSNNNLDHCRLILLLLKRFPQAISTHAPRLLETLIQNVAMPSFKEMLFNEAIPLVFNRAPDLAPQHVHQLMAVCFEYYLSQMLSSECEDRVRSVNDCWKKIFDILDFCGKILKWEPFVLYKKSWSKDVYWQKIIHIYKLDPFGSTESKQILFCATVVFVLALQEYIGHSKLRSKDGTTETEVILVEALKDVALDMKRRPLEGVLEIPHILVTAPVSADAPNCLIACHSCWQLLHSNERMKSDFAQLILCLPQLSGWMQKFLIDLYVCVGQHDETATLLQSPNVVSMGALEKSVRLFALTLAQGPVSVHLFDQIATILKHLPQAPSGGSYLENVALTPTARVLMLIPLTKRAILHYLVQTLVAILKPKLVDPECSNSVLGNLLVLSQLNWPHESTTVEIIFEIIKSRRQFSYLLFTSYIITAEIIEEFMHLWTHSPEVKLELAMPQQSLATGARRIGTRGADKGVKEDFKQTIRQQIARSNDDIDELMMQFLQQQHLSLVQNVFEK
;
A
#
# COMPACT_ATOMS: atom_id res chain seq x y z
N SER A 1 -52.53 21.58 -35.04
CA SER A 1 -51.38 21.51 -35.95
C SER A 1 -50.10 21.38 -35.14
N TYR A 2 -49.25 20.40 -35.46
CA TYR A 2 -47.94 20.19 -34.80
C TYR A 2 -47.02 21.40 -34.96
N GLU A 3 -47.09 22.10 -36.10
CA GLU A 3 -46.31 23.32 -36.37
C GLU A 3 -46.71 24.48 -35.46
N VAL A 4 -48.02 24.65 -35.22
CA VAL A 4 -48.53 25.69 -34.32
C VAL A 4 -48.06 25.43 -32.89
N GLN A 5 -48.06 24.17 -32.44
CA GLN A 5 -47.55 23.80 -31.12
C GLN A 5 -46.03 24.03 -31.01
N HIS A 6 -45.27 23.73 -32.06
CA HIS A 6 -43.84 24.01 -32.13
C HIS A 6 -43.54 25.52 -32.05
N GLN A 7 -44.26 26.35 -32.82
CA GLN A 7 -44.11 27.81 -32.77
C GLN A 7 -44.51 28.41 -31.42
N ILE A 8 -45.60 27.94 -30.81
CA ILE A 8 -46.01 28.42 -29.48
C ILE A 8 -44.93 28.12 -28.43
N LEU A 9 -44.37 26.90 -28.43
CA LEU A 9 -43.30 26.53 -27.51
C LEU A 9 -42.04 27.37 -27.72
N LEU A 10 -41.63 27.63 -28.97
CA LEU A 10 -40.48 28.48 -29.25
C LEU A 10 -40.70 29.93 -28.81
N LEU A 11 -41.89 30.49 -29.07
CA LEU A 11 -42.23 31.86 -28.64
C LEU A 11 -42.27 31.95 -27.11
N THR A 12 -42.83 30.95 -26.44
CA THR A 12 -42.89 30.91 -24.98
C THR A 12 -41.49 30.79 -24.37
N ALA A 13 -40.61 29.98 -24.97
CA ALA A 13 -39.22 29.89 -24.55
C ALA A 13 -38.45 31.20 -24.79
N ALA A 14 -38.68 31.89 -25.92
CA ALA A 14 -38.01 33.16 -26.22
C ALA A 14 -38.42 34.30 -25.26
N HIS A 15 -39.63 34.24 -24.70
CA HIS A 15 -40.17 35.23 -23.77
C HIS A 15 -40.04 34.84 -22.28
N SER A 16 -39.32 33.76 -21.96
CA SER A 16 -39.08 33.38 -20.56
C SER A 16 -38.10 34.34 -19.87
N ASN A 17 -38.47 34.86 -18.71
CA ASN A 17 -37.64 35.79 -17.93
C ASN A 17 -36.50 35.11 -17.14
N ASN A 18 -36.45 33.77 -17.16
CA ASN A 18 -35.54 32.96 -16.36
C ASN A 18 -34.86 31.91 -17.23
N ASN A 19 -33.53 31.84 -17.18
CA ASN A 19 -32.72 30.87 -17.92
C ASN A 19 -33.07 29.41 -17.60
N LEU A 20 -33.48 29.11 -16.36
CA LEU A 20 -33.89 27.75 -15.98
C LEU A 20 -35.20 27.35 -16.65
N ASP A 21 -36.18 28.27 -16.67
CA ASP A 21 -37.47 28.03 -17.32
C ASP A 21 -37.33 27.99 -18.84
N HIS A 22 -36.43 28.80 -19.41
CA HIS A 22 -36.00 28.69 -20.79
C HIS A 22 -35.50 27.27 -21.11
N CYS A 23 -34.55 26.75 -20.32
CA CYS A 23 -33.97 25.42 -20.53
C CYS A 23 -35.02 24.31 -20.41
N ARG A 24 -35.96 24.41 -19.45
CA ARG A 24 -37.09 23.47 -19.31
C ARG A 24 -38.00 23.46 -20.53
N LEU A 25 -38.34 24.63 -21.06
CA LEU A 25 -39.19 24.77 -22.24
C LEU A 25 -38.52 24.23 -23.51
N ILE A 26 -37.20 24.48 -23.67
CA ILE A 26 -36.43 23.88 -24.76
C ILE A 26 -36.35 22.36 -24.61
N LEU A 27 -36.11 21.81 -23.40
CA LEU A 27 -36.13 20.37 -23.18
C LEU A 27 -37.48 19.73 -23.51
N LEU A 28 -38.58 20.38 -23.12
CA LEU A 28 -39.93 19.93 -23.47
C LEU A 28 -40.13 19.91 -24.99
N LEU A 29 -39.62 20.93 -25.69
CA LEU A 29 -39.62 20.98 -27.15
C LEU A 29 -38.82 19.83 -27.75
N LEU A 30 -37.62 19.54 -27.25
CA LEU A 30 -36.77 18.44 -27.74
C LEU A 30 -37.41 17.06 -27.51
N LYS A 31 -38.06 16.85 -26.36
CA LYS A 31 -38.81 15.61 -26.05
C LYS A 31 -39.98 15.39 -27.00
N ARG A 32 -40.71 16.47 -27.34
CA ARG A 32 -41.92 16.40 -28.18
C ARG A 32 -41.61 16.42 -29.67
N PHE A 33 -40.51 17.06 -30.07
CA PHE A 33 -40.09 17.23 -31.46
C PHE A 33 -38.62 16.83 -31.62
N PRO A 34 -38.30 15.53 -31.75
CA PRO A 34 -36.91 15.05 -31.86
C PRO A 34 -36.14 15.60 -33.08
N GLN A 35 -36.85 16.08 -34.11
CA GLN A 35 -36.28 16.76 -35.29
C GLN A 35 -35.52 18.04 -34.88
N ALA A 36 -35.93 18.68 -33.79
CA ALA A 36 -35.42 19.96 -33.33
C ALA A 36 -34.10 19.85 -32.52
N ILE A 37 -33.67 18.62 -32.22
CA ILE A 37 -32.45 18.33 -31.45
C ILE A 37 -31.21 18.93 -32.11
N SER A 38 -31.03 18.75 -33.43
CA SER A 38 -29.87 19.28 -34.15
C SER A 38 -29.76 20.80 -34.09
N THR A 39 -30.88 21.51 -33.94
CA THR A 39 -30.93 22.98 -33.99
C THR A 39 -30.83 23.62 -32.61
N HIS A 40 -31.50 23.05 -31.60
CA HIS A 40 -31.64 23.70 -30.29
C HIS A 40 -30.82 23.04 -29.18
N ALA A 41 -30.41 21.77 -29.34
CA ALA A 41 -29.61 21.10 -28.32
C ALA A 41 -28.22 21.72 -28.09
N PRO A 42 -27.47 22.22 -29.11
CA PRO A 42 -26.17 22.85 -28.86
C PRO A 42 -26.24 24.02 -27.87
N ARG A 43 -27.12 25.01 -28.12
CA ARG A 43 -27.27 26.18 -27.25
C ARG A 43 -27.81 25.82 -25.86
N LEU A 44 -28.71 24.84 -25.78
CA LEU A 44 -29.18 24.31 -24.50
C LEU A 44 -28.01 23.74 -23.70
N LEU A 45 -27.20 22.86 -24.30
CA LEU A 45 -26.07 22.23 -23.63
C LEU A 45 -25.02 23.26 -23.21
N GLU A 46 -24.70 24.24 -24.06
CA GLU A 46 -23.80 25.35 -23.70
C GLU A 46 -24.28 26.09 -22.45
N THR A 47 -25.57 26.43 -22.41
CA THR A 47 -26.18 27.13 -21.25
C THR A 47 -26.14 26.27 -19.98
N LEU A 48 -26.45 24.98 -20.11
CA LEU A 48 -26.44 24.04 -18.98
C LEU A 48 -25.02 23.81 -18.44
N ILE A 49 -24.02 23.66 -19.31
CA ILE A 49 -22.62 23.44 -18.95
C ILE A 49 -22.06 24.68 -18.21
N GLN A 50 -22.34 25.88 -18.70
CA GLN A 50 -21.87 27.12 -18.07
C GLN A 50 -22.47 27.36 -16.67
N ASN A 51 -23.68 26.85 -16.41
CA ASN A 51 -24.39 27.04 -15.15
C ASN A 51 -24.40 25.79 -14.25
N VAL A 52 -23.56 24.79 -14.55
CA VAL A 52 -23.62 23.46 -13.92
C VAL A 52 -23.30 23.44 -12.42
N ALA A 53 -22.67 24.51 -11.90
CA ALA A 53 -22.46 24.70 -10.47
C ALA A 53 -23.78 24.80 -9.68
N MET A 54 -24.87 25.19 -10.34
CA MET A 54 -26.21 25.26 -9.73
C MET A 54 -26.90 23.88 -9.76
N PRO A 55 -27.38 23.35 -8.62
CA PRO A 55 -27.97 22.01 -8.55
C PRO A 55 -29.10 21.74 -9.56
N SER A 56 -29.96 22.74 -9.80
CA SER A 56 -31.09 22.63 -10.73
C SER A 56 -30.65 22.47 -12.18
N PHE A 57 -29.59 23.17 -12.60
CA PHE A 57 -28.99 23.02 -13.93
C PHE A 57 -28.24 21.70 -14.05
N LYS A 58 -27.57 21.28 -12.97
CA LYS A 58 -26.85 20.01 -12.86
C LYS A 58 -27.78 18.82 -13.05
N GLU A 59 -28.88 18.74 -12.30
CA GLU A 59 -29.88 17.67 -12.44
C GLU A 59 -30.49 17.64 -13.84
N MET A 60 -30.81 18.81 -14.40
CA MET A 60 -31.37 18.94 -15.74
C MET A 60 -30.40 18.45 -16.83
N LEU A 61 -29.12 18.77 -16.71
CA LEU A 61 -28.08 18.30 -17.64
C LEU A 61 -27.97 16.78 -17.64
N PHE A 62 -27.82 16.18 -16.45
CA PHE A 62 -27.51 14.76 -16.32
C PHE A 62 -28.72 13.83 -16.49
N ASN A 63 -29.88 14.21 -15.96
CA ASN A 63 -31.06 13.35 -15.95
C ASN A 63 -31.96 13.54 -17.18
N GLU A 64 -31.87 14.69 -17.84
CA GLU A 64 -32.77 15.02 -18.95
C GLU A 64 -32.02 15.32 -20.26
N ALA A 65 -31.11 16.29 -20.27
CA ALA A 65 -30.50 16.77 -21.52
C ALA A 65 -29.60 15.71 -22.18
N ILE A 66 -28.65 15.14 -21.43
CA ILE A 66 -27.70 14.13 -21.94
C ILE A 66 -28.42 12.89 -22.51
N PRO A 67 -29.36 12.24 -21.79
CA PRO A 67 -30.09 11.09 -22.32
C PRO A 67 -30.84 11.37 -23.63
N LEU A 68 -31.35 12.61 -23.80
CA LEU A 68 -32.07 13.00 -25.03
C LEU A 68 -31.15 13.13 -26.24
N VAL A 69 -29.93 13.65 -26.04
CA VAL A 69 -28.97 13.88 -27.13
C VAL A 69 -28.07 12.67 -27.39
N PHE A 70 -28.05 11.69 -26.49
CA PHE A 70 -27.15 10.53 -26.58
C PHE A 70 -27.28 9.76 -27.91
N ASN A 71 -28.51 9.62 -28.41
CA ASN A 71 -28.80 8.92 -29.67
C ASN A 71 -28.72 9.81 -30.91
N ARG A 72 -28.58 11.13 -30.74
CA ARG A 72 -28.49 12.13 -31.83
C ARG A 72 -27.48 13.20 -31.43
N ALA A 73 -26.21 12.92 -31.73
CA ALA A 73 -25.07 13.78 -31.45
C ALA A 73 -25.31 15.21 -32.00
N PRO A 74 -25.37 16.23 -31.12
CA PRO A 74 -25.49 17.62 -31.54
C PRO A 74 -24.14 18.18 -32.01
N ASP A 75 -24.17 19.20 -32.85
CA ASP A 75 -22.97 19.92 -33.30
C ASP A 75 -22.53 20.91 -32.20
N LEU A 76 -21.55 20.52 -31.39
CA LEU A 76 -21.00 21.34 -30.31
C LEU A 76 -19.56 21.74 -30.62
N ALA A 77 -19.22 22.99 -30.28
CA ALA A 77 -17.84 23.43 -30.32
C ALA A 77 -16.94 22.55 -29.43
N PRO A 78 -15.72 22.20 -29.85
CA PRO A 78 -14.86 21.26 -29.11
C PRO A 78 -14.61 21.62 -27.65
N GLN A 79 -14.49 22.91 -27.34
CA GLN A 79 -14.34 23.40 -25.96
C GLN A 79 -15.49 22.98 -25.06
N HIS A 80 -16.73 23.11 -25.53
CA HIS A 80 -17.92 22.72 -24.78
C HIS A 80 -18.03 21.19 -24.65
N VAL A 81 -17.57 20.42 -25.64
CA VAL A 81 -17.52 18.95 -25.54
C VAL A 81 -16.52 18.50 -24.47
N HIS A 82 -15.33 19.12 -24.41
CA HIS A 82 -14.34 18.82 -23.37
C HIS A 82 -14.86 19.19 -21.97
N GLN A 83 -15.53 20.34 -21.83
CA GLN A 83 -16.17 20.74 -20.57
C GLN A 83 -17.29 19.79 -20.17
N LEU A 84 -18.15 19.38 -21.11
CA LEU A 84 -19.20 18.40 -20.87
C LEU A 84 -18.62 17.10 -20.31
N MET A 85 -17.55 16.60 -20.94
CA MET A 85 -16.89 15.37 -20.49
C MET A 85 -16.27 15.51 -19.10
N ALA A 86 -15.57 16.62 -18.82
CA ALA A 86 -14.99 16.88 -17.49
C ALA A 86 -16.06 16.92 -16.39
N VAL A 87 -17.16 17.64 -16.65
CA VAL A 87 -18.27 17.78 -15.70
C VAL A 87 -19.05 16.47 -15.51
N CYS A 88 -19.23 15.68 -16.58
CA CYS A 88 -19.80 14.33 -16.46
C CYS A 88 -18.91 13.40 -15.65
N PHE A 89 -17.61 13.45 -15.88
CA PHE A 89 -16.63 12.66 -15.15
C PHE A 89 -16.66 13.00 -13.65
N GLU A 90 -16.63 14.28 -13.31
CA GLU A 90 -16.78 14.76 -11.92
C GLU A 90 -18.09 14.30 -11.28
N TYR A 91 -19.21 14.43 -11.98
CA TYR A 91 -20.51 14.06 -11.46
C TYR A 91 -20.62 12.57 -11.14
N TYR A 92 -20.26 11.70 -12.09
CA TYR A 92 -20.35 10.25 -11.88
C TYR A 92 -19.31 9.73 -10.88
N LEU A 93 -18.12 10.34 -10.81
CA LEU A 93 -17.16 10.04 -9.74
C LEU A 93 -17.70 10.46 -8.37
N SER A 94 -18.30 11.65 -8.26
CA SER A 94 -18.92 12.11 -7.01
C SER A 94 -20.06 11.21 -6.56
N GLN A 95 -20.87 10.74 -7.50
CA GLN A 95 -21.95 9.78 -7.24
C GLN A 95 -21.42 8.40 -6.80
N MET A 96 -20.28 7.98 -7.35
CA MET A 96 -19.63 6.73 -6.98
C MET A 96 -19.04 6.79 -5.56
N LEU A 97 -18.54 7.95 -5.17
CA LEU A 97 -17.87 8.18 -3.89
C LEU A 97 -18.84 8.52 -2.76
N SER A 98 -20.07 8.94 -3.06
CA SER A 98 -21.08 9.24 -2.04
C SER A 98 -21.57 7.97 -1.33
N SER A 99 -21.63 8.03 0.00
CA SER A 99 -21.74 6.87 0.90
C SER A 99 -23.15 6.26 1.03
N GLU A 100 -24.13 6.69 0.24
CA GLU A 100 -25.56 6.50 0.55
C GLU A 100 -26.28 5.33 -0.14
N CYS A 101 -25.56 4.44 -0.85
CA CYS A 101 -26.22 3.33 -1.57
C CYS A 101 -26.05 1.98 -0.87
N GLU A 102 -27.17 1.26 -0.63
CA GLU A 102 -27.19 -0.12 -0.11
C GLU A 102 -26.50 -1.12 -1.06
N ASP A 103 -26.47 -0.83 -2.37
CA ASP A 103 -25.92 -1.67 -3.45
C ASP A 103 -24.65 -1.04 -4.08
N ARG A 104 -23.68 -0.61 -3.25
CA ARG A 104 -22.47 0.15 -3.69
C ARG A 104 -21.75 -0.45 -4.90
N VAL A 105 -21.57 -1.77 -4.95
CA VAL A 105 -20.83 -2.43 -6.04
C VAL A 105 -21.54 -2.30 -7.39
N ARG A 106 -22.87 -2.37 -7.43
CA ARG A 106 -23.63 -2.17 -8.67
C ARG A 106 -23.58 -0.70 -9.09
N SER A 107 -23.79 0.21 -8.14
CA SER A 107 -23.70 1.65 -8.36
C SER A 107 -22.35 2.07 -8.96
N VAL A 108 -21.23 1.55 -8.44
CA VAL A 108 -19.88 1.83 -8.96
C VAL A 108 -19.72 1.37 -10.41
N ASN A 109 -20.16 0.15 -10.73
CA ASN A 109 -20.04 -0.39 -12.09
C ASN A 109 -20.90 0.41 -13.08
N ASP A 110 -22.10 0.83 -12.68
CA ASP A 110 -22.97 1.63 -13.54
C ASP A 110 -22.44 3.05 -13.75
N CYS A 111 -21.79 3.65 -12.74
CA CYS A 111 -21.08 4.92 -12.89
C CYS A 111 -19.94 4.80 -13.92
N TRP A 112 -19.14 3.73 -13.87
CA TRP A 112 -18.09 3.51 -14.87
C TRP A 112 -18.62 3.29 -16.28
N LYS A 113 -19.71 2.52 -16.44
CA LYS A 113 -20.37 2.39 -17.76
C LYS A 113 -20.73 3.77 -18.31
N LYS A 114 -21.40 4.60 -17.51
CA LYS A 114 -21.78 5.97 -17.91
C LYS A 114 -20.58 6.85 -18.25
N ILE A 115 -19.48 6.77 -17.49
CA ILE A 115 -18.26 7.53 -17.79
C ILE A 115 -17.69 7.14 -19.16
N PHE A 116 -17.60 5.83 -19.46
CA PHE A 116 -17.09 5.35 -20.74
C PHE A 116 -18.06 5.61 -21.90
N ASP A 117 -19.37 5.55 -21.65
CA ASP A 117 -20.42 5.90 -22.61
C ASP A 117 -20.35 7.39 -22.99
N ILE A 118 -20.09 8.28 -22.03
CA ILE A 118 -19.86 9.70 -22.28
C ILE A 118 -18.56 9.93 -23.05
N LEU A 119 -17.49 9.21 -22.71
CA LEU A 119 -16.22 9.28 -23.45
C LEU A 119 -16.41 8.90 -24.93
N ASP A 120 -17.15 7.82 -25.20
CA ASP A 120 -17.48 7.40 -26.57
C ASP A 120 -18.41 8.40 -27.28
N PHE A 121 -19.44 8.90 -26.60
CA PHE A 121 -20.36 9.91 -27.13
C PHE A 121 -19.64 11.21 -27.51
N CYS A 122 -18.83 11.76 -26.60
CA CYS A 122 -18.04 12.96 -26.86
C CYS A 122 -16.98 12.70 -27.94
N GLY A 123 -16.36 11.52 -27.94
CA GLY A 123 -15.43 11.09 -28.98
C GLY A 123 -16.06 11.07 -30.37
N LYS A 124 -17.32 10.62 -30.51
CA LYS A 124 -18.07 10.65 -31.77
C LYS A 124 -18.32 12.08 -32.27
N ILE A 125 -18.67 13.02 -31.39
CA ILE A 125 -18.84 14.44 -31.75
C ILE A 125 -17.51 15.02 -32.25
N LEU A 126 -16.41 14.71 -31.57
CA LEU A 126 -15.07 15.19 -31.89
C LEU A 126 -14.37 14.39 -33.01
N LYS A 127 -15.02 13.35 -33.53
CA LYS A 127 -14.48 12.43 -34.54
C LYS A 127 -13.15 11.78 -34.12
N TRP A 128 -13.05 11.43 -32.84
CA TRP A 128 -11.93 10.70 -32.27
C TRP A 128 -11.92 9.23 -32.71
N GLU A 129 -10.74 8.63 -32.66
CA GLU A 129 -10.59 7.18 -32.83
C GLU A 129 -11.42 6.47 -31.74
N PRO A 130 -12.31 5.51 -32.06
CA PRO A 130 -13.18 4.89 -31.07
C PRO A 130 -12.39 4.27 -29.93
N PHE A 131 -12.75 4.60 -28.68
CA PHE A 131 -12.19 3.96 -27.50
C PHE A 131 -12.99 2.70 -27.13
N VAL A 132 -12.49 1.92 -26.15
CA VAL A 132 -13.19 0.71 -25.74
C VAL A 132 -14.18 0.99 -24.61
N LEU A 133 -15.37 0.40 -24.70
CA LEU A 133 -16.41 0.51 -23.68
C LEU A 133 -16.02 -0.22 -22.39
N TYR A 134 -16.59 0.24 -21.27
CA TYR A 134 -16.33 -0.36 -19.98
C TYR A 134 -16.83 -1.81 -19.89
N LYS A 135 -15.95 -2.72 -19.49
CA LYS A 135 -16.28 -4.07 -19.03
C LYS A 135 -15.54 -4.38 -17.75
N LYS A 136 -16.29 -4.81 -16.73
CA LYS A 136 -15.76 -5.15 -15.40
C LYS A 136 -14.73 -6.28 -15.43
N SER A 137 -14.92 -7.27 -16.31
CA SER A 137 -14.04 -8.46 -16.40
C SER A 137 -12.72 -8.21 -17.11
N TRP A 138 -12.47 -6.99 -17.60
CA TRP A 138 -11.29 -6.71 -18.39
C TRP A 138 -10.12 -6.22 -17.54
N SER A 139 -8.92 -6.71 -17.88
CA SER A 139 -7.68 -6.16 -17.36
C SER A 139 -7.51 -4.71 -17.80
N LYS A 140 -6.86 -3.92 -16.94
CA LYS A 140 -6.44 -2.55 -17.26
C LYS A 140 -5.50 -2.49 -18.45
N ASP A 141 -4.78 -3.57 -18.72
CA ASP A 141 -3.93 -3.71 -19.90
C ASP A 141 -4.72 -3.54 -21.20
N VAL A 142 -5.97 -4.00 -21.28
CA VAL A 142 -6.78 -3.87 -22.50
C VAL A 142 -7.00 -2.40 -22.84
N TYR A 143 -7.35 -1.59 -21.84
CA TYR A 143 -7.52 -0.15 -22.03
C TYR A 143 -6.19 0.54 -22.31
N TRP A 144 -5.12 0.14 -21.61
CA TRP A 144 -3.77 0.67 -21.83
C TRP A 144 -3.27 0.41 -23.26
N GLN A 145 -3.43 -0.82 -23.77
CA GLN A 145 -3.05 -1.15 -25.14
C GLN A 145 -3.82 -0.32 -26.17
N LYS A 146 -5.11 -0.01 -25.93
CA LYS A 146 -5.87 0.89 -26.80
C LYS A 146 -5.36 2.33 -26.72
N ILE A 147 -4.99 2.83 -25.53
CA ILE A 147 -4.36 4.15 -25.38
C ILE A 147 -3.05 4.20 -26.18
N ILE A 148 -2.18 3.20 -26.04
CA ILE A 148 -0.92 3.12 -26.78
C ILE A 148 -1.15 3.01 -28.29
N HIS A 149 -2.16 2.27 -28.72
CA HIS A 149 -2.55 2.22 -30.12
C HIS A 149 -2.96 3.60 -30.65
N ILE A 150 -3.84 4.32 -29.95
CA ILE A 150 -4.24 5.69 -30.31
C ILE A 150 -3.03 6.63 -30.33
N TYR A 151 -2.14 6.52 -29.33
CA TYR A 151 -0.90 7.29 -29.27
C TYR A 151 0.01 7.01 -30.48
N LYS A 152 0.12 5.75 -30.91
CA LYS A 152 0.92 5.36 -32.09
C LYS A 152 0.29 5.77 -33.42
N LEU A 153 -1.02 5.93 -33.49
CA LEU A 153 -1.70 6.41 -34.69
C LEU A 153 -1.44 7.91 -34.94
N ASP A 154 -0.93 8.64 -33.96
CA ASP A 154 -0.58 10.07 -34.06
C ASP A 154 0.88 10.32 -33.60
N PRO A 155 1.90 9.92 -34.39
CA PRO A 155 3.29 9.94 -33.94
C PRO A 155 3.97 11.32 -33.99
N PHE A 156 3.34 12.36 -34.55
CA PHE A 156 3.91 13.71 -34.62
C PHE A 156 2.81 14.79 -34.60
N GLY A 157 2.65 15.48 -33.46
CA GLY A 157 2.30 16.90 -33.49
C GLY A 157 0.87 17.32 -33.14
N SER A 158 0.24 16.70 -32.16
CA SER A 158 -0.46 17.54 -31.19
C SER A 158 0.03 17.21 -29.78
N THR A 159 0.80 18.13 -29.21
CA THR A 159 1.01 18.28 -27.76
C THR A 159 -0.31 18.57 -27.01
N GLU A 160 -1.45 18.26 -27.63
CA GLU A 160 -2.80 18.75 -27.38
C GLU A 160 -3.88 17.67 -27.57
N SER A 161 -3.52 16.39 -27.77
CA SER A 161 -4.52 15.33 -27.96
C SER A 161 -5.35 15.15 -26.69
N LYS A 162 -6.44 15.92 -26.62
CA LYS A 162 -7.45 15.84 -25.56
C LYS A 162 -8.01 14.42 -25.48
N GLN A 163 -8.02 13.67 -26.59
CA GLN A 163 -8.36 12.25 -26.58
C GLN A 163 -7.48 11.44 -25.62
N ILE A 164 -6.16 11.54 -25.78
CA ILE A 164 -5.21 10.82 -24.90
C ILE A 164 -5.36 11.30 -23.47
N LEU A 165 -5.47 12.62 -23.24
CA LEU A 165 -5.66 13.19 -21.91
C LEU A 165 -6.88 12.56 -21.19
N PHE A 166 -8.06 12.58 -21.82
CA PHE A 166 -9.28 12.06 -21.21
C PHE A 166 -9.26 10.54 -21.07
N CYS A 167 -8.81 9.80 -22.10
CA CYS A 167 -8.71 8.33 -22.02
C CYS A 167 -7.75 7.89 -20.90
N ALA A 168 -6.55 8.49 -20.85
CA ALA A 168 -5.56 8.18 -19.83
C ALA A 168 -6.01 8.61 -18.43
N THR A 169 -6.70 9.76 -18.29
CA THR A 169 -7.25 10.20 -16.99
C THR A 169 -8.34 9.24 -16.49
N VAL A 170 -9.27 8.82 -17.37
CA VAL A 170 -10.33 7.86 -17.00
C VAL A 170 -9.74 6.52 -16.57
N VAL A 171 -8.79 5.99 -17.35
CA VAL A 171 -8.13 4.70 -17.03
C VAL A 171 -7.26 4.83 -15.77
N PHE A 172 -6.57 5.95 -15.58
CA PHE A 172 -5.81 6.25 -14.38
C PHE A 172 -6.70 6.23 -13.13
N VAL A 173 -7.81 6.97 -13.13
CA VAL A 173 -8.72 7.01 -11.96
C VAL A 173 -9.40 5.66 -11.73
N LEU A 174 -9.72 4.92 -12.79
CA LEU A 174 -10.26 3.56 -12.69
C LEU A 174 -9.25 2.61 -12.00
N ALA A 175 -7.99 2.62 -12.43
CA ALA A 175 -6.94 1.81 -11.82
C ALA A 175 -6.64 2.27 -10.38
N LEU A 176 -6.68 3.58 -10.13
CA LEU A 176 -6.46 4.17 -8.81
C LEU A 176 -7.54 3.74 -7.83
N GLN A 177 -8.81 3.76 -8.24
CA GLN A 177 -9.93 3.33 -7.40
C GLN A 177 -9.80 1.86 -6.97
N GLU A 178 -9.41 0.98 -7.90
CA GLU A 178 -9.17 -0.44 -7.60
C GLU A 178 -7.93 -0.63 -6.72
N TYR A 179 -6.84 0.10 -6.98
CA TYR A 179 -5.64 0.08 -6.14
C TYR A 179 -5.92 0.51 -4.70
N ILE A 180 -6.65 1.62 -4.50
CA ILE A 180 -7.04 2.09 -3.17
C ILE A 180 -7.99 1.08 -2.50
N GLY A 181 -8.87 0.43 -3.27
CA GLY A 181 -9.71 -0.67 -2.79
C GLY A 181 -8.89 -1.85 -2.28
N HIS A 182 -7.85 -2.26 -3.02
CA HIS A 182 -6.93 -3.33 -2.60
C HIS A 182 -5.99 -2.94 -1.46
N SER A 183 -5.79 -1.64 -1.26
CA SER A 183 -5.02 -1.10 -0.14
C SER A 183 -5.75 -1.18 1.20
N LYS A 184 -6.99 -1.70 1.23
CA LYS A 184 -7.81 -1.86 2.43
C LYS A 184 -8.31 -3.29 2.55
N LEU A 185 -7.98 -3.95 3.65
CA LEU A 185 -8.48 -5.28 3.98
C LEU A 185 -9.62 -5.15 4.98
N ARG A 186 -10.76 -5.77 4.68
CA ARG A 186 -11.87 -5.90 5.64
C ARG A 186 -11.76 -7.24 6.35
N SER A 187 -11.93 -7.24 7.66
CA SER A 187 -12.10 -8.48 8.43
C SER A 187 -13.33 -9.27 7.97
N LYS A 188 -13.34 -10.58 8.26
CA LYS A 188 -14.49 -11.47 7.99
C LYS A 188 -15.78 -10.97 8.62
N ASP A 189 -15.69 -10.31 9.77
CA ASP A 189 -16.83 -9.75 10.49
C ASP A 189 -17.23 -8.36 9.96
N GLY A 190 -16.48 -7.81 9.00
CA GLY A 190 -16.74 -6.51 8.36
C GLY A 190 -16.48 -5.28 9.24
N THR A 191 -16.14 -5.47 10.51
CA THR A 191 -16.02 -4.41 11.53
C THR A 191 -14.67 -3.69 11.54
N THR A 192 -13.58 -4.39 11.21
CA THR A 192 -12.23 -3.83 11.21
C THR A 192 -11.69 -3.69 9.79
N GLU A 193 -11.22 -2.49 9.45
CA GLU A 193 -10.48 -2.19 8.23
C GLU A 193 -8.98 -2.11 8.57
N THR A 194 -8.15 -2.82 7.80
CA THR A 194 -6.69 -2.79 7.92
C THR A 194 -6.10 -2.21 6.66
N GLU A 195 -5.31 -1.15 6.80
CA GLU A 195 -4.59 -0.54 5.68
C GLU A 195 -3.41 -1.43 5.25
N VAL A 196 -3.16 -1.46 3.94
CA VAL A 196 -2.00 -2.09 3.31
C VAL A 196 -1.12 -0.99 2.75
N ILE A 197 0.19 -1.15 2.91
CA ILE A 197 1.19 -0.18 2.49
C ILE A 197 2.29 -0.86 1.69
N LEU A 198 2.90 -0.10 0.78
CA LEU A 198 4.05 -0.55 0.00
C LEU A 198 5.35 -0.19 0.72
N VAL A 199 6.22 -1.17 0.90
CA VAL A 199 7.56 -1.02 1.50
C VAL A 199 8.61 -1.74 0.65
N GLU A 200 9.89 -1.46 0.89
CA GLU A 200 10.99 -2.24 0.31
C GLU A 200 11.13 -3.58 1.04
N ALA A 201 11.33 -4.68 0.31
CA ALA A 201 11.63 -5.97 0.93
C ALA A 201 13.07 -5.97 1.46
N LEU A 202 13.37 -6.87 2.40
CA LEU A 202 14.70 -6.94 2.99
C LEU A 202 15.71 -7.49 1.98
N LYS A 203 16.82 -6.77 1.82
CA LYS A 203 17.99 -7.25 1.07
C LYS A 203 18.80 -8.16 1.97
N ASP A 204 19.26 -9.29 1.44
CA ASP A 204 20.27 -10.09 2.13
C ASP A 204 21.57 -9.28 2.18
N VAL A 205 22.04 -8.95 3.38
CA VAL A 205 23.20 -8.06 3.62
C VAL A 205 24.51 -8.75 3.19
N ALA A 206 24.46 -10.04 2.87
CA ALA A 206 25.58 -10.79 2.34
C ALA A 206 25.90 -10.40 0.89
N LEU A 207 26.92 -9.54 0.73
CA LEU A 207 27.66 -9.23 -0.50
C LEU A 207 27.12 -8.08 -1.35
N ASP A 208 27.25 -6.86 -0.83
CA ASP A 208 27.18 -5.65 -1.65
C ASP A 208 28.47 -5.48 -2.48
N MET A 209 28.64 -6.31 -3.51
CA MET A 209 29.64 -6.06 -4.56
C MET A 209 29.09 -5.00 -5.52
N LYS A 210 29.55 -3.77 -5.33
CA LYS A 210 29.47 -2.60 -6.23
C LYS A 210 28.87 -2.90 -7.61
N ARG A 211 27.60 -2.54 -7.82
CA ARG A 211 27.05 -2.35 -9.17
C ARG A 211 26.60 -0.91 -9.36
N ARG A 212 27.02 -0.36 -10.50
CA ARG A 212 26.58 0.94 -11.00
C ARG A 212 25.10 0.83 -11.39
N PRO A 213 24.28 1.87 -11.19
CA PRO A 213 22.92 1.88 -11.74
C PRO A 213 23.01 1.75 -13.26
N LEU A 214 22.24 0.83 -13.84
CA LEU A 214 22.01 0.82 -15.28
C LEU A 214 21.08 2.01 -15.56
N GLU A 215 21.62 3.09 -16.11
CA GLU A 215 20.84 4.24 -16.56
C GLU A 215 19.87 3.82 -17.68
N GLY A 216 18.60 4.25 -17.58
CA GLY A 216 17.78 4.51 -18.77
C GLY A 216 16.44 3.82 -18.88
N VAL A 217 16.11 2.82 -18.06
CA VAL A 217 14.75 2.23 -18.03
C VAL A 217 14.33 2.03 -16.57
N LEU A 218 13.38 2.84 -16.11
CA LEU A 218 12.70 2.66 -14.83
C LEU A 218 11.79 1.42 -14.91
N GLU A 219 12.37 0.23 -14.82
CA GLU A 219 11.59 -0.99 -14.63
C GLU A 219 11.04 -1.01 -13.21
N ILE A 220 9.73 -1.16 -13.10
CA ILE A 220 9.06 -1.28 -11.81
C ILE A 220 9.60 -2.55 -11.13
N PRO A 221 10.12 -2.45 -9.89
CA PRO A 221 10.58 -3.61 -9.14
C PRO A 221 9.48 -4.66 -9.00
N HIS A 222 9.85 -5.93 -8.88
CA HIS A 222 8.88 -6.98 -8.56
C HIS A 222 8.19 -6.65 -7.22
N ILE A 223 6.85 -6.66 -7.20
CA ILE A 223 6.05 -6.39 -6.00
C ILE A 223 5.52 -7.71 -5.45
N LEU A 224 6.00 -8.11 -4.28
CA LEU A 224 5.50 -9.26 -3.54
C LEU A 224 4.16 -8.95 -2.89
N VAL A 225 3.29 -9.95 -2.94
CA VAL A 225 1.97 -9.93 -2.34
C VAL A 225 1.81 -11.20 -1.52
N THR A 226 1.39 -11.05 -0.27
CA THR A 226 1.07 -12.16 0.63
C THR A 226 -0.42 -12.14 0.95
N ALA A 227 -1.03 -13.32 1.08
CA ALA A 227 -2.43 -13.41 1.48
C ALA A 227 -2.61 -12.74 2.86
N PRO A 228 -3.67 -11.93 3.06
CA PRO A 228 -4.88 -11.81 2.24
C PRO A 228 -4.88 -10.66 1.21
N VAL A 229 -3.74 -10.04 0.93
CA VAL A 229 -3.64 -8.95 -0.06
C VAL A 229 -3.92 -9.49 -1.46
N SER A 230 -4.67 -8.72 -2.27
CA SER A 230 -5.02 -9.11 -3.64
C SER A 230 -3.79 -9.14 -4.55
N ALA A 231 -3.60 -10.23 -5.30
CA ALA A 231 -2.56 -10.35 -6.32
C ALA A 231 -2.74 -9.35 -7.48
N ASP A 232 -3.91 -8.73 -7.62
CA ASP A 232 -4.18 -7.70 -8.64
C ASP A 232 -3.73 -6.29 -8.22
N ALA A 233 -3.39 -6.07 -6.95
CA ALA A 233 -2.99 -4.75 -6.46
C ALA A 233 -1.74 -4.19 -7.18
N PRO A 234 -0.67 -4.97 -7.41
CA PRO A 234 0.47 -4.53 -8.22
C PRO A 234 0.06 -4.13 -9.65
N ASN A 235 -0.80 -4.91 -10.30
CA ASN A 235 -1.26 -4.62 -11.67
C ASN A 235 -1.98 -3.27 -11.75
N CYS A 236 -2.80 -2.96 -10.74
CA CYS A 236 -3.48 -1.66 -10.64
C CYS A 236 -2.47 -0.51 -10.46
N LEU A 237 -1.45 -0.69 -9.62
CA LEU A 237 -0.39 0.31 -9.41
C LEU A 237 0.43 0.54 -10.67
N ILE A 238 0.79 -0.53 -11.38
CA ILE A 238 1.53 -0.48 -12.65
C ILE A 238 0.70 0.28 -13.70
N ALA A 239 -0.60 -0.02 -13.82
CA ALA A 239 -1.50 0.71 -14.73
C ALA A 239 -1.59 2.21 -14.37
N CYS A 240 -1.69 2.54 -13.07
CA CYS A 240 -1.67 3.93 -12.61
C CYS A 240 -0.35 4.62 -13.00
N HIS A 241 0.78 3.95 -12.79
CA HIS A 241 2.10 4.47 -13.15
C HIS A 241 2.24 4.71 -14.65
N SER A 242 1.83 3.76 -15.49
CA SER A 242 1.87 3.91 -16.94
C SER A 242 1.04 5.10 -17.44
N CYS A 243 -0.20 5.25 -16.93
CA CYS A 243 -1.02 6.42 -17.26
C CYS A 243 -0.41 7.71 -16.71
N TRP A 244 0.12 7.70 -15.49
CA TRP A 244 0.78 8.85 -14.86
C TRP A 244 1.97 9.34 -15.69
N GLN A 245 2.85 8.43 -16.12
CA GLN A 245 3.99 8.75 -16.98
C GLN A 245 3.54 9.38 -18.31
N LEU A 246 2.50 8.83 -18.93
CA LEU A 246 1.95 9.38 -20.18
C LEU A 246 1.38 10.79 -19.98
N LEU A 247 0.61 11.00 -18.90
CA LEU A 247 0.01 12.29 -18.56
C LEU A 247 1.07 13.34 -18.17
N HIS A 248 2.24 12.91 -17.70
CA HIS A 248 3.38 13.75 -17.34
C HIS A 248 4.46 13.82 -18.43
N SER A 249 4.19 13.27 -19.63
CA SER A 249 5.17 13.25 -20.73
C SER A 249 5.53 14.64 -21.27
N ASN A 250 4.67 15.64 -21.07
CA ASN A 250 4.94 17.04 -21.40
C ASN A 250 4.21 18.00 -20.45
N GLU A 251 4.67 19.25 -20.38
CA GLU A 251 4.15 20.27 -19.44
C GLU A 251 2.68 20.64 -19.69
N ARG A 252 2.20 20.57 -20.94
CA ARG A 252 0.80 20.91 -21.25
C ARG A 252 -0.17 19.84 -20.78
N MET A 253 0.11 18.57 -21.07
CA MET A 253 -0.67 17.43 -20.56
C MET A 253 -0.67 17.41 -19.03
N LYS A 254 0.49 17.66 -18.42
CA LYS A 254 0.62 17.78 -16.97
C LYS A 254 -0.25 18.91 -16.40
N SER A 255 -0.24 20.09 -17.03
CA SER A 255 -1.08 21.23 -16.62
C SER A 255 -2.57 20.94 -16.79
N ASP A 256 -2.98 20.40 -17.95
CA ASP A 256 -4.36 20.04 -18.23
C ASP A 256 -4.86 18.94 -17.29
N PHE A 257 -4.04 17.93 -17.02
CA PHE A 257 -4.35 16.86 -16.06
C PHE A 257 -4.48 17.41 -14.64
N ALA A 258 -3.57 18.30 -14.22
CA ALA A 258 -3.66 18.95 -12.92
C ALA A 258 -4.97 19.75 -12.79
N GLN A 259 -5.41 20.46 -13.84
CA GLN A 259 -6.69 21.15 -13.84
C GLN A 259 -7.87 20.19 -13.68
N LEU A 260 -7.87 19.05 -14.38
CA LEU A 260 -8.92 18.03 -14.25
C LEU A 260 -8.97 17.43 -12.84
N ILE A 261 -7.80 17.12 -12.25
CA ILE A 261 -7.72 16.57 -10.89
C ILE A 261 -8.12 17.61 -9.84
N LEU A 262 -7.83 18.90 -10.05
CA LEU A 262 -8.26 19.98 -9.15
C LEU A 262 -9.79 20.10 -9.06
N CYS A 263 -10.51 19.77 -10.14
CA CYS A 263 -11.97 19.68 -10.12
C CYS A 263 -12.50 18.45 -9.34
N LEU A 264 -11.62 17.54 -8.91
CA LEU A 264 -11.96 16.28 -8.24
C LEU A 264 -11.35 16.24 -6.82
N PRO A 265 -11.78 17.11 -5.88
CA PRO A 265 -11.17 17.21 -4.56
C PRO A 265 -11.26 15.92 -3.74
N GLN A 266 -12.25 15.07 -4.03
CA GLN A 266 -12.45 13.77 -3.38
C GLN A 266 -11.31 12.78 -3.66
N LEU A 267 -10.55 12.98 -4.76
CA LEU A 267 -9.40 12.14 -5.11
C LEU A 267 -8.13 12.54 -4.35
N SER A 268 -8.10 13.66 -3.63
CA SER A 268 -6.88 14.18 -2.98
C SER A 268 -6.19 13.15 -2.09
N GLY A 269 -6.95 12.43 -1.24
CA GLY A 269 -6.40 11.36 -0.40
C GLY A 269 -5.90 10.15 -1.19
N TRP A 270 -6.58 9.80 -2.29
CA TRP A 270 -6.17 8.69 -3.17
C TRP A 270 -4.88 9.04 -3.91
N MET A 271 -4.80 10.26 -4.43
CA MET A 271 -3.61 10.80 -5.08
C MET A 271 -2.42 10.84 -4.14
N GLN A 272 -2.62 11.27 -2.90
CA GLN A 272 -1.54 11.30 -1.91
C GLN A 272 -0.99 9.90 -1.62
N LYS A 273 -1.88 8.92 -1.36
CA LYS A 273 -1.46 7.53 -1.12
C LYS A 273 -0.72 6.95 -2.33
N PHE A 274 -1.28 7.13 -3.53
CA PHE A 274 -0.65 6.72 -4.78
C PHE A 274 0.73 7.34 -4.98
N LEU A 275 0.90 8.65 -4.76
CA LEU A 275 2.18 9.33 -4.95
C LEU A 275 3.26 8.82 -4.00
N ILE A 276 2.92 8.55 -2.74
CA ILE A 276 3.85 7.96 -1.78
C ILE A 276 4.30 6.58 -2.27
N ASP A 277 3.34 5.71 -2.64
CA ASP A 277 3.65 4.36 -3.11
C ASP A 277 4.39 4.40 -4.46
N LEU A 278 4.10 5.36 -5.33
CA LEU A 278 4.80 5.58 -6.60
C LEU A 278 6.27 5.96 -6.36
N TYR A 279 6.54 6.92 -5.48
CA TYR A 279 7.92 7.32 -5.19
C TYR A 279 8.71 6.20 -4.50
N VAL A 280 8.07 5.41 -3.65
CA VAL A 280 8.65 4.14 -3.16
C VAL A 280 8.93 3.22 -4.35
N CYS A 281 7.97 2.98 -5.25
CA CYS A 281 8.16 2.14 -6.44
C CYS A 281 9.35 2.55 -7.31
N VAL A 282 9.50 3.85 -7.56
CA VAL A 282 10.53 4.42 -8.45
C VAL A 282 11.87 4.57 -7.72
N GLY A 283 11.89 4.53 -6.39
CA GLY A 283 13.13 4.70 -5.59
C GLY A 283 13.49 6.17 -5.34
N GLN A 284 12.50 7.06 -5.39
CA GLN A 284 12.62 8.50 -5.11
C GLN A 284 12.51 8.75 -3.61
N HIS A 285 13.62 8.53 -2.90
CA HIS A 285 13.64 8.52 -1.43
C HIS A 285 13.41 9.91 -0.82
N ASP A 286 13.94 10.98 -1.43
CA ASP A 286 13.84 12.35 -0.91
C ASP A 286 12.43 12.91 -1.05
N GLU A 287 11.78 12.63 -2.19
CA GLU A 287 10.39 12.98 -2.44
C GLU A 287 9.45 12.21 -1.52
N THR A 288 9.74 10.94 -1.27
CA THR A 288 9.01 10.12 -0.28
C THR A 288 9.12 10.71 1.12
N ALA A 289 10.34 11.06 1.56
CA ALA A 289 10.58 11.69 2.87
C ALA A 289 9.79 13.00 3.01
N THR A 290 9.86 13.85 1.98
CA THR A 290 9.18 15.16 1.94
C THR A 290 7.66 14.99 2.05
N LEU A 291 7.08 14.03 1.32
CA LEU A 291 5.65 13.74 1.41
C LEU A 291 5.25 13.22 2.80
N LEU A 292 6.02 12.31 3.40
CA LEU A 292 5.72 11.75 4.74
C LEU A 292 5.83 12.77 5.87
N GLN A 293 6.69 13.78 5.72
CA GLN A 293 6.88 14.85 6.69
C GLN A 293 5.88 16.01 6.52
N SER A 294 5.20 16.09 5.38
CA SER A 294 4.28 17.18 5.08
C SER A 294 3.14 17.26 6.12
N PRO A 295 2.84 18.45 6.68
CA PRO A 295 1.71 18.63 7.60
C PRO A 295 0.35 18.41 6.92
N ASN A 296 0.32 18.42 5.59
CA ASN A 296 -0.90 18.18 4.80
C ASN A 296 -1.28 16.70 4.71
N VAL A 297 -0.48 15.77 5.27
CA VAL A 297 -0.84 14.35 5.41
C VAL A 297 -1.81 14.16 6.59
N VAL A 298 -2.96 14.83 6.54
CA VAL A 298 -3.94 14.87 7.64
C VAL A 298 -4.63 13.50 7.85
N SER A 299 -4.51 12.57 6.90
CA SER A 299 -5.21 11.29 6.91
C SER A 299 -4.36 10.05 7.24
N MET A 300 -3.04 10.19 7.46
CA MET A 300 -2.17 9.02 7.68
C MET A 300 -2.09 8.64 9.16
N GLY A 301 -2.33 7.37 9.49
CA GLY A 301 -2.21 6.86 10.85
C GLY A 301 -0.77 6.92 11.38
N ALA A 302 -0.61 7.10 12.69
CA ALA A 302 0.70 7.18 13.33
C ALA A 302 1.58 5.93 13.08
N LEU A 303 0.95 4.74 13.09
CA LEU A 303 1.62 3.48 12.78
C LEU A 303 2.09 3.43 11.33
N GLU A 304 1.21 3.77 10.38
CA GLU A 304 1.54 3.83 8.95
C GLU A 304 2.77 4.72 8.70
N LYS A 305 2.72 5.95 9.23
CA LYS A 305 3.83 6.91 9.10
C LYS A 305 5.12 6.35 9.68
N SER A 306 5.06 5.74 10.87
CA SER A 306 6.25 5.19 11.54
C SER A 306 6.87 4.04 10.75
N VAL A 307 6.05 3.13 10.20
CA VAL A 307 6.52 1.98 9.41
C VAL A 307 7.10 2.45 8.06
N ARG A 308 6.45 3.40 7.38
CA ARG A 308 6.95 3.96 6.12
C ARG A 308 8.28 4.68 6.28
N LEU A 309 8.45 5.45 7.36
CA LEU A 309 9.73 6.10 7.67
C LEU A 309 10.83 5.07 7.97
N PHE A 310 10.51 4.02 8.73
CA PHE A 310 11.43 2.91 8.98
C PHE A 310 11.87 2.20 7.71
N ALA A 311 10.93 1.84 6.83
CA ALA A 311 11.25 1.21 5.56
C ALA A 311 12.08 2.13 4.65
N LEU A 312 11.81 3.44 4.65
CA LEU A 312 12.57 4.42 3.90
C LEU A 312 14.01 4.54 4.41
N THR A 313 14.20 4.64 5.73
CA THR A 313 15.54 4.68 6.35
C THR A 313 16.33 3.41 6.04
N LEU A 314 15.67 2.25 6.06
CA LEU A 314 16.27 0.97 5.68
C LEU A 314 16.71 0.94 4.20
N ALA A 315 15.91 1.52 3.30
CA ALA A 315 16.22 1.57 1.86
C ALA A 315 17.35 2.56 1.50
N GLN A 316 17.52 3.63 2.28
CA GLN A 316 18.47 4.73 2.00
C GLN A 316 19.95 4.40 2.27
N GLY A 317 20.28 3.34 3.01
CA GLY A 317 21.68 2.93 3.18
C GLY A 317 22.01 2.31 4.54
N PRO A 318 23.23 2.55 5.08
CA PRO A 318 23.75 1.76 6.18
C PRO A 318 22.90 1.92 7.44
N VAL A 319 22.74 0.81 8.15
CA VAL A 319 22.03 0.73 9.43
C VAL A 319 22.57 1.81 10.38
N SER A 320 21.68 2.62 10.95
CA SER A 320 22.02 3.70 11.88
C SER A 320 21.28 3.54 13.20
N VAL A 321 21.74 4.21 14.26
CA VAL A 321 21.05 4.21 15.57
C VAL A 321 19.62 4.73 15.43
N HIS A 322 19.37 5.66 14.50
CA HIS A 322 18.04 6.20 14.23
C HIS A 322 17.03 5.12 13.80
N LEU A 323 17.48 4.07 13.10
CA LEU A 323 16.64 2.93 12.72
C LEU A 323 16.04 2.27 13.97
N PHE A 324 16.82 2.13 15.03
CA PHE A 324 16.37 1.55 16.29
C PHE A 324 15.39 2.48 17.02
N ASP A 325 15.58 3.79 16.98
CA ASP A 325 14.61 4.75 17.54
C ASP A 325 13.25 4.66 16.83
N GLN A 326 13.27 4.42 15.51
CA GLN A 326 12.06 4.17 14.72
C GLN A 326 11.40 2.84 15.10
N ILE A 327 12.16 1.76 15.33
CA ILE A 327 11.64 0.49 15.87
C ILE A 327 10.91 0.75 17.20
N ALA A 328 11.54 1.46 18.13
CA ALA A 328 10.93 1.79 19.41
C ALA A 328 9.65 2.64 19.26
N THR A 329 9.62 3.53 18.27
CA THR A 329 8.43 4.34 17.95
C THR A 329 7.30 3.49 17.37
N ILE A 330 7.60 2.54 16.48
CA ILE A 330 6.61 1.60 15.94
C ILE A 330 6.03 0.75 17.06
N LEU A 331 6.86 0.21 17.95
CA LEU A 331 6.44 -0.63 19.08
C LEU A 331 5.49 0.08 20.07
N LYS A 332 5.52 1.42 20.15
CA LYS A 332 4.56 2.20 20.94
C LYS A 332 3.17 2.23 20.32
N HIS A 333 3.08 2.24 18.99
CA HIS A 333 1.82 2.28 18.25
C HIS A 333 1.27 0.89 17.91
N LEU A 334 2.14 -0.13 17.87
CA LEU A 334 1.80 -1.49 17.47
C LEU A 334 0.68 -2.16 18.30
N PRO A 335 0.54 -1.93 19.63
CA PRO A 335 -0.57 -2.50 20.41
C PRO A 335 -1.96 -2.02 19.96
N GLN A 336 -2.05 -0.91 19.23
CA GLN A 336 -3.30 -0.38 18.66
C GLN A 336 -3.61 -0.98 17.28
N ALA A 337 -2.66 -1.72 16.69
CA ALA A 337 -2.86 -2.39 15.42
C ALA A 337 -3.86 -3.55 15.58
N PRO A 338 -4.57 -3.94 14.51
CA PRO A 338 -5.40 -5.14 14.51
C PRO A 338 -4.58 -6.36 14.93
N SER A 339 -5.06 -7.08 15.95
CA SER A 339 -4.40 -8.27 16.53
C SER A 339 -4.44 -9.50 15.63
N GLY A 340 -5.32 -9.51 14.62
CA GLY A 340 -5.37 -10.54 13.59
C GLY A 340 -4.26 -10.38 12.55
N GLY A 341 -4.10 -11.36 11.66
CA GLY A 341 -3.13 -11.30 10.56
C GLY A 341 -2.28 -12.56 10.45
N SER A 342 -1.54 -12.65 9.34
CA SER A 342 -0.55 -13.66 9.03
C SER A 342 0.86 -13.08 9.14
N TYR A 343 1.83 -13.95 9.39
CA TYR A 343 3.23 -13.59 9.16
C TYR A 343 3.45 -13.38 7.66
N LEU A 344 4.30 -12.41 7.35
CA LEU A 344 4.74 -12.17 5.98
C LEU A 344 5.55 -13.36 5.45
N GLU A 345 5.30 -13.76 4.21
CA GLU A 345 6.10 -14.74 3.49
C GLU A 345 7.17 -14.04 2.65
N ASN A 346 8.34 -14.67 2.50
CA ASN A 346 9.42 -14.19 1.61
C ASN A 346 9.88 -12.74 1.92
N VAL A 347 9.97 -12.38 3.21
CA VAL A 347 10.39 -11.04 3.67
C VAL A 347 11.82 -10.72 3.27
N ALA A 348 12.70 -11.72 3.36
CA ALA A 348 14.07 -11.66 2.88
C ALA A 348 14.18 -12.48 1.59
N LEU A 349 14.57 -11.84 0.49
CA LEU A 349 14.75 -12.49 -0.81
C LEU A 349 16.16 -12.28 -1.37
N THR A 350 16.52 -13.21 -2.26
CA THR A 350 17.81 -13.35 -2.97
C THR A 350 18.30 -12.08 -3.70
N PRO A 351 19.62 -11.98 -3.97
CA PRO A 351 20.36 -10.71 -3.90
C PRO A 351 20.40 -9.86 -5.19
N THR A 352 19.59 -10.13 -6.22
CA THR A 352 19.89 -9.60 -7.57
C THR A 352 18.98 -8.47 -8.08
N ALA A 353 17.77 -8.29 -7.55
CA ALA A 353 16.87 -7.23 -7.99
C ALA A 353 16.19 -6.58 -6.78
N ARG A 354 15.90 -5.28 -6.89
CA ARG A 354 15.06 -4.58 -5.92
C ARG A 354 13.69 -5.26 -5.90
N VAL A 355 13.18 -5.54 -4.71
CA VAL A 355 11.86 -6.12 -4.51
C VAL A 355 11.09 -5.24 -3.54
N LEU A 356 9.81 -5.02 -3.83
CA LEU A 356 8.89 -4.31 -2.96
C LEU A 356 7.88 -5.29 -2.40
N MET A 357 7.24 -4.94 -1.30
CA MET A 357 6.22 -5.77 -0.67
C MET A 357 5.03 -4.92 -0.25
N LEU A 358 3.82 -5.42 -0.54
CA LEU A 358 2.59 -4.91 0.05
C LEU A 358 2.36 -5.59 1.39
N ILE A 359 2.49 -4.84 2.49
CA ILE A 359 2.34 -5.35 3.86
C ILE A 359 1.07 -4.79 4.52
N PRO A 360 0.25 -5.64 5.16
CA PRO A 360 -0.88 -5.17 5.94
C PRO A 360 -0.41 -4.61 7.29
N LEU A 361 -0.98 -3.50 7.74
CA LEU A 361 -0.69 -2.86 9.03
C LEU A 361 -1.32 -3.63 10.21
N THR A 362 -0.99 -4.91 10.33
CA THR A 362 -1.39 -5.78 11.44
C THR A 362 -0.25 -5.94 12.45
N LYS A 363 -0.59 -6.30 13.70
CA LYS A 363 0.41 -6.57 14.74
C LYS A 363 1.47 -7.57 14.26
N ARG A 364 1.03 -8.71 13.70
CA ARG A 364 1.90 -9.81 13.25
C ARG A 364 2.79 -9.46 12.07
N ALA A 365 2.22 -8.86 11.02
CA ALA A 365 3.00 -8.54 9.83
C ALA A 365 4.09 -7.50 10.13
N ILE A 366 3.76 -6.47 10.91
CA ILE A 366 4.73 -5.43 11.29
C ILE A 366 5.78 -6.00 12.24
N LEU A 367 5.39 -6.76 13.26
CA LEU A 367 6.35 -7.41 14.17
C LEU A 367 7.31 -8.32 13.39
N HIS A 368 6.79 -9.12 12.45
CA HIS A 368 7.60 -9.99 11.62
C HIS A 368 8.60 -9.21 10.76
N TYR A 369 8.15 -8.11 10.14
CA TYR A 369 9.01 -7.24 9.35
C TYR A 369 10.17 -6.64 10.19
N LEU A 370 9.88 -6.19 11.41
CA LEU A 370 10.90 -5.64 12.32
C LEU A 370 11.90 -6.72 12.77
N VAL A 371 11.41 -7.89 13.17
CA VAL A 371 12.26 -9.00 13.64
C VAL A 371 13.15 -9.51 12.51
N GLN A 372 12.61 -9.70 11.31
CA GLN A 372 13.39 -10.13 10.14
C GLN A 372 14.44 -9.08 9.75
N THR A 373 14.15 -7.79 9.92
CA THR A 373 15.16 -6.74 9.74
C THR A 373 16.32 -6.92 10.71
N LEU A 374 16.03 -7.15 12.00
CA LEU A 374 17.07 -7.35 13.01
C LEU A 374 17.88 -8.64 12.78
N VAL A 375 17.22 -9.73 12.37
CA VAL A 375 17.89 -10.97 11.96
C VAL A 375 18.84 -10.69 10.79
N ALA A 376 18.39 -10.00 9.74
CA ALA A 376 19.21 -9.66 8.58
C ALA A 376 20.43 -8.79 8.95
N ILE A 377 20.29 -7.92 9.96
CA ILE A 377 21.39 -7.06 10.45
C ILE A 377 22.39 -7.84 11.31
N LEU A 378 21.91 -8.74 12.18
CA LEU A 378 22.75 -9.47 13.13
C LEU A 378 23.38 -10.73 12.54
N LYS A 379 22.70 -11.41 11.61
CA LYS A 379 23.15 -12.68 11.01
C LYS A 379 24.56 -12.61 10.39
N PRO A 380 24.97 -11.55 9.68
CA PRO A 380 26.35 -11.41 9.19
C PRO A 380 27.42 -11.44 10.28
N LYS A 381 27.09 -11.05 11.52
CA LYS A 381 28.03 -11.08 12.65
C LYS A 381 28.40 -12.51 13.06
N LEU A 382 27.61 -13.53 12.69
CA LEU A 382 27.94 -14.92 12.97
C LEU A 382 29.24 -15.39 12.30
N VAL A 383 29.68 -14.70 11.24
CA VAL A 383 30.95 -14.98 10.55
C VAL A 383 32.15 -14.44 11.32
N ASP A 384 31.94 -13.50 12.24
CA ASP A 384 33.00 -12.91 13.04
C ASP A 384 33.49 -13.90 14.12
N PRO A 385 34.79 -14.26 14.14
CA PRO A 385 35.36 -15.12 15.17
C PRO A 385 35.09 -14.62 16.60
N GLU A 386 35.03 -13.30 16.79
CA GLU A 386 34.82 -12.63 18.09
C GLU A 386 33.33 -12.30 18.34
N CYS A 387 32.39 -12.85 17.55
CA CYS A 387 30.96 -12.64 17.74
C CYS A 387 30.54 -12.86 19.20
N SER A 388 29.88 -11.90 19.85
CA SER A 388 29.58 -12.02 21.29
C SER A 388 28.49 -13.07 21.57
N ASN A 389 28.45 -13.60 22.80
CA ASN A 389 27.34 -14.46 23.24
C ASN A 389 26.00 -13.73 23.23
N SER A 390 26.00 -12.40 23.41
CA SER A 390 24.80 -11.58 23.34
C SER A 390 24.20 -11.60 21.93
N VAL A 391 25.02 -11.49 20.88
CA VAL A 391 24.58 -11.62 19.48
C VAL A 391 23.98 -13.00 19.23
N LEU A 392 24.68 -14.06 19.63
CA LEU A 392 24.20 -15.45 19.46
C LEU A 392 22.85 -15.67 20.15
N GLY A 393 22.73 -15.29 21.42
CA GLY A 393 21.50 -15.45 22.18
C GLY A 393 20.35 -14.58 21.67
N ASN A 394 20.62 -13.33 21.29
CA ASN A 394 19.60 -12.46 20.70
C ASN A 394 19.10 -12.98 19.35
N LEU A 395 19.98 -13.55 18.51
CA LEU A 395 19.57 -14.22 17.29
C LEU A 395 18.72 -15.47 17.57
N LEU A 396 19.03 -16.25 18.60
CA LEU A 396 18.16 -17.36 19.02
C LEU A 396 16.77 -16.86 19.42
N VAL A 397 16.69 -15.76 20.19
CA VAL A 397 15.40 -15.18 20.59
C VAL A 397 14.59 -14.75 19.36
N LEU A 398 15.20 -13.99 18.45
CA LEU A 398 14.56 -13.47 17.24
C LEU A 398 14.13 -14.58 16.26
N SER A 399 14.91 -15.66 16.17
CA SER A 399 14.65 -16.79 15.25
C SER A 399 13.36 -17.56 15.59
N GLN A 400 12.87 -17.44 16.84
CA GLN A 400 11.65 -18.12 17.28
C GLN A 400 10.40 -17.63 16.53
N LEU A 401 10.37 -16.36 16.10
CA LEU A 401 9.17 -15.80 15.46
C LEU A 401 8.86 -16.43 14.10
N ASN A 402 9.90 -16.82 13.35
CA ASN A 402 9.77 -17.44 12.03
C ASN A 402 10.25 -18.90 12.04
N TRP A 403 10.17 -19.58 13.18
CA TRP A 403 10.49 -21.00 13.28
C TRP A 403 9.45 -21.84 12.48
N PRO A 404 9.86 -22.85 11.69
CA PRO A 404 11.19 -23.44 11.54
C PRO A 404 12.03 -22.87 10.37
N HIS A 405 11.61 -21.78 9.72
CA HIS A 405 12.33 -21.22 8.58
C HIS A 405 13.73 -20.71 8.93
N GLU A 406 13.97 -20.35 10.20
CA GLU A 406 15.30 -19.94 10.71
C GLU A 406 16.15 -21.09 11.27
N SER A 407 15.76 -22.36 11.06
CA SER A 407 16.48 -23.54 11.55
C SER A 407 17.97 -23.54 11.20
N THR A 408 18.33 -23.22 9.96
CA THR A 408 19.74 -23.14 9.52
C THR A 408 20.54 -22.09 10.31
N THR A 409 19.94 -20.93 10.62
CA THR A 409 20.60 -19.89 11.43
C THR A 409 20.86 -20.42 12.85
N VAL A 410 19.86 -21.10 13.43
CA VAL A 410 19.95 -21.69 14.77
C VAL A 410 21.00 -22.81 14.84
N GLU A 411 21.06 -23.68 13.83
CA GLU A 411 22.09 -24.72 13.72
C GLU A 411 23.50 -24.13 13.72
N ILE A 412 23.74 -23.09 12.92
CA ILE A 412 25.03 -22.37 12.87
C ILE A 412 25.40 -21.83 14.26
N ILE A 413 24.44 -21.23 14.98
CA ILE A 413 24.67 -20.71 16.33
C ILE A 413 25.12 -21.83 17.29
N PHE A 414 24.45 -22.97 17.25
CA PHE A 414 24.82 -24.10 18.10
C PHE A 414 26.20 -24.68 17.74
N GLU A 415 26.59 -24.72 16.47
CA GLU A 415 27.95 -25.10 16.06
C GLU A 415 29.00 -24.11 16.58
N ILE A 416 28.70 -22.81 16.56
CA ILE A 416 29.58 -21.79 17.16
C ILE A 416 29.71 -22.03 18.68
N ILE A 417 28.61 -22.30 19.38
CA ILE A 417 28.63 -22.59 20.82
C ILE A 417 29.49 -23.83 21.14
N LYS A 418 29.30 -24.93 20.39
CA LYS A 418 30.10 -26.16 20.54
C LYS A 418 31.59 -25.90 20.33
N SER A 419 31.95 -25.17 19.26
CA SER A 419 33.35 -24.89 18.94
C SER A 419 34.04 -24.04 20.01
N ARG A 420 33.33 -23.06 20.60
CA ARG A 420 33.84 -22.19 21.66
C ARG A 420 33.84 -22.83 23.04
N ARG A 421 33.08 -23.90 23.25
CA ARG A 421 32.93 -24.63 24.51
C ARG A 421 32.45 -23.77 25.69
N GLN A 422 31.88 -22.60 25.41
CA GLN A 422 31.29 -21.74 26.42
C GLN A 422 30.20 -20.88 25.80
N PHE A 423 29.09 -20.72 26.51
CA PHE A 423 28.02 -19.82 26.15
C PHE A 423 27.32 -19.29 27.41
N SER A 424 27.17 -17.97 27.49
CA SER A 424 26.49 -17.27 28.59
C SER A 424 25.44 -16.33 28.02
N TYR A 425 24.18 -16.55 28.38
CA TYR A 425 23.05 -15.74 27.93
C TYR A 425 21.94 -15.73 28.98
N LEU A 426 21.99 -14.73 29.84
CA LEU A 426 21.12 -14.60 31.03
C LEU A 426 19.64 -14.31 30.69
N LEU A 427 19.38 -13.89 29.45
CA LEU A 427 18.05 -13.63 28.92
C LEU A 427 17.31 -14.92 28.49
N PHE A 428 17.98 -16.07 28.50
CA PHE A 428 17.40 -17.37 28.15
C PHE A 428 16.09 -17.63 28.89
N THR A 429 16.09 -17.45 30.22
CA THR A 429 14.92 -17.76 31.05
C THR A 429 13.75 -16.81 30.87
N SER A 430 13.99 -15.66 30.24
CA SER A 430 12.95 -14.67 29.94
C SER A 430 12.34 -14.93 28.57
N TYR A 431 13.14 -15.26 27.56
CA TYR A 431 12.73 -15.13 26.16
C TYR A 431 12.81 -16.38 25.29
N ILE A 432 13.46 -17.48 25.71
CA ILE A 432 13.54 -18.70 24.90
C ILE A 432 12.50 -19.72 25.36
N ILE A 433 11.47 -19.92 24.53
CA ILE A 433 10.31 -20.78 24.81
C ILE A 433 10.09 -21.88 23.77
N THR A 434 10.73 -21.79 22.60
CA THR A 434 10.59 -22.78 21.50
C THR A 434 11.18 -24.12 21.90
N ALA A 435 10.37 -25.18 21.89
CA ALA A 435 10.72 -26.48 22.46
C ALA A 435 11.96 -27.09 21.81
N GLU A 436 12.09 -27.01 20.49
CA GLU A 436 13.21 -27.56 19.72
C GLU A 436 14.53 -26.85 20.07
N ILE A 437 14.51 -25.53 20.24
CA ILE A 437 15.70 -24.77 20.67
C ILE A 437 16.08 -25.15 22.11
N ILE A 438 15.09 -25.32 22.99
CA ILE A 438 15.33 -25.73 24.39
C ILE A 438 15.89 -27.17 24.44
N GLU A 439 15.38 -28.06 23.61
CA GLU A 439 15.87 -29.43 23.47
C GLU A 439 17.33 -29.45 23.02
N GLU A 440 17.72 -28.61 22.06
CA GLU A 440 19.12 -28.48 21.65
C GLU A 440 20.04 -28.06 22.80
N PHE A 441 19.62 -27.11 23.65
CA PHE A 441 20.39 -26.78 24.87
C PHE A 441 20.51 -27.96 25.84
N MET A 442 19.43 -28.74 26.01
CA MET A 442 19.44 -29.93 26.86
C MET A 442 20.35 -31.02 26.27
N HIS A 443 20.33 -31.20 24.95
CA HIS A 443 21.18 -32.13 24.23
C HIS A 443 22.66 -31.75 24.39
N LEU A 444 23.00 -30.48 24.17
CA LEU A 444 24.35 -29.94 24.32
C LEU A 444 24.89 -30.14 25.74
N TRP A 445 24.07 -29.86 26.75
CA TRP A 445 24.43 -30.05 28.15
C TRP A 445 24.65 -31.53 28.51
N THR A 446 23.88 -32.44 27.91
CA THR A 446 23.93 -33.87 28.22
C THR A 446 25.08 -34.59 27.51
N HIS A 447 25.32 -34.24 26.25
CA HIS A 447 26.24 -34.98 25.36
C HIS A 447 27.58 -34.26 25.10
N SER A 448 27.71 -32.99 25.48
CA SER A 448 28.94 -32.20 25.33
C SER A 448 29.38 -31.61 26.67
N PRO A 449 29.84 -32.44 27.64
CA PRO A 449 30.17 -32.02 29.00
C PRO A 449 31.29 -30.97 29.08
N GLU A 450 32.10 -30.84 28.02
CA GLU A 450 33.13 -29.81 27.86
C GLU A 450 32.56 -28.41 27.64
N VAL A 451 31.29 -28.27 27.23
CA VAL A 451 30.65 -26.98 26.98
C VAL A 451 30.08 -26.41 28.26
N LYS A 452 30.52 -25.21 28.66
CA LYS A 452 29.99 -24.48 29.82
C LYS A 452 28.82 -23.60 29.42
N LEU A 453 27.65 -23.84 30.01
CA LEU A 453 26.44 -23.06 29.78
C LEU A 453 26.05 -22.24 31.01
N GLU A 454 25.83 -20.95 30.82
CA GLU A 454 25.33 -20.02 31.85
C GLU A 454 24.06 -19.34 31.32
N LEU A 455 22.90 -19.94 31.60
CA LEU A 455 21.60 -19.54 31.05
C LEU A 455 20.73 -18.74 32.04
N ALA A 456 21.15 -18.67 33.30
CA ALA A 456 20.42 -17.99 34.35
C ALA A 456 21.41 -17.35 35.31
N MET A 457 20.99 -16.25 35.95
CA MET A 457 21.72 -15.73 37.09
C MET A 457 21.77 -16.81 38.18
N PRO A 458 22.91 -16.99 38.87
CA PRO A 458 22.96 -17.87 40.02
C PRO A 458 21.88 -17.41 41.00
N GLN A 459 20.88 -18.25 41.27
CA GLN A 459 19.93 -18.01 42.35
C GLN A 459 20.70 -18.09 43.66
N GLN A 460 21.35 -17.00 44.06
CA GLN A 460 21.78 -16.85 45.43
C GLN A 460 20.53 -16.76 46.30
N SER A 461 20.08 -17.91 46.81
CA SER A 461 19.60 -18.03 48.20
C SER A 461 18.65 -16.92 48.68
N LEU A 462 17.55 -16.66 47.97
CA LEU A 462 16.49 -15.76 48.43
C LEU A 462 15.30 -16.49 49.06
N ALA A 463 15.30 -17.82 49.07
CA ALA A 463 14.34 -18.62 49.83
C ALA A 463 15.10 -19.73 50.57
N THR A 464 15.05 -19.66 51.91
CA THR A 464 15.65 -20.57 52.90
C THR A 464 17.13 -20.33 53.22
N GLY A 465 17.36 -19.70 54.38
CA GLY A 465 18.67 -19.44 54.97
C GLY A 465 19.39 -20.70 55.45
N ALA A 466 19.86 -21.53 54.54
CA ALA A 466 20.67 -22.70 54.87
C ALA A 466 22.00 -22.70 54.08
N ARG A 467 22.96 -21.89 54.55
CA ARG A 467 24.38 -22.16 54.26
C ARG A 467 24.77 -23.49 54.92
N ARG A 468 24.83 -24.57 54.16
CA ARG A 468 25.77 -25.66 54.43
C ARG A 468 26.88 -25.60 53.40
N ILE A 469 28.00 -25.01 53.82
CA ILE A 469 29.29 -25.13 53.14
C ILE A 469 29.67 -26.61 53.19
N GLY A 470 29.47 -27.31 52.08
CA GLY A 470 29.87 -28.69 51.88
C GLY A 470 30.39 -28.84 50.46
N THR A 471 31.70 -29.04 50.31
CA THR A 471 32.42 -29.19 49.02
C THR A 471 32.15 -30.53 48.32
N ARG A 472 31.14 -31.30 48.79
CA ARG A 472 30.65 -32.54 48.17
C ARG A 472 29.16 -32.40 47.88
N GLY A 473 28.83 -31.90 46.69
CA GLY A 473 27.42 -31.79 46.25
C GLY A 473 27.09 -30.54 45.42
N ALA A 474 28.01 -29.57 45.32
CA ALA A 474 27.82 -28.36 44.51
C ALA A 474 27.43 -28.70 43.06
N ASP A 475 28.11 -29.68 42.44
CA ASP A 475 27.81 -30.12 41.08
C ASP A 475 26.44 -30.80 40.94
N LYS A 476 25.91 -31.43 41.99
CA LYS A 476 24.55 -32.00 41.96
C LYS A 476 23.48 -30.91 42.00
N GLY A 477 23.70 -29.86 42.80
CA GLY A 477 22.83 -28.68 42.85
C GLY A 477 22.74 -28.01 41.48
N VAL A 478 23.90 -27.71 40.87
CA VAL A 478 23.97 -27.10 39.54
C VAL A 478 23.26 -27.94 38.46
N LYS A 479 23.36 -29.28 38.54
CA LYS A 479 22.67 -30.18 37.59
C LYS A 479 21.15 -30.17 37.74
N GLU A 480 20.63 -30.14 38.97
CA GLU A 480 19.19 -30.06 39.20
C GLU A 480 18.64 -28.67 38.89
N ASP A 481 19.39 -27.61 39.19
CA ASP A 481 19.02 -26.23 38.85
C ASP A 481 18.87 -26.05 37.33
N PHE A 482 19.84 -26.56 36.53
CA PHE A 482 19.77 -26.50 35.08
C PHE A 482 18.53 -27.25 34.54
N LYS A 483 18.31 -28.50 34.98
CA LYS A 483 17.12 -29.26 34.58
C LYS A 483 15.82 -28.57 34.97
N GLN A 484 15.78 -27.92 36.14
CA GLN A 484 14.63 -27.14 36.57
C GLN A 484 14.41 -25.92 35.67
N THR A 485 15.47 -25.20 35.29
CA THR A 485 15.39 -24.10 34.32
C THR A 485 14.84 -24.57 32.98
N ILE A 486 15.34 -25.69 32.44
CA ILE A 486 14.86 -26.28 31.18
C ILE A 486 13.37 -26.66 31.28
N ARG A 487 12.95 -27.35 32.35
CA ARG A 487 11.54 -27.70 32.57
C ARG A 487 10.64 -26.46 32.65
N GLN A 488 11.09 -25.39 33.30
CA GLN A 488 10.35 -24.14 33.40
C GLN A 488 10.18 -23.48 32.03
N GLN A 489 11.19 -23.50 31.14
CA GLN A 489 11.04 -22.95 29.80
C GLN A 489 10.16 -23.82 28.90
N ILE A 490 10.25 -25.14 28.98
CA ILE A 490 9.34 -26.04 28.22
C ILE A 490 7.88 -25.82 28.64
N ALA A 491 7.62 -25.55 29.92
CA ALA A 491 6.27 -25.23 30.39
C ALA A 491 5.69 -23.95 29.76
N ARG A 492 6.55 -23.08 29.20
CA ARG A 492 6.19 -21.82 28.53
C ARG A 492 6.10 -21.93 27.01
N SER A 493 6.26 -23.12 26.42
CA SER A 493 6.26 -23.27 24.95
C SER A 493 4.93 -22.90 24.27
N ASN A 494 3.85 -22.72 25.02
CA ASN A 494 2.55 -22.25 24.52
C ASN A 494 2.30 -20.76 24.81
N ASP A 495 3.26 -20.04 25.41
CA ASP A 495 3.15 -18.60 25.62
C ASP A 495 3.06 -17.86 24.27
N ASP A 496 2.42 -16.69 24.25
CA ASP A 496 2.28 -15.89 23.03
C ASP A 496 3.64 -15.32 22.59
N ILE A 497 4.20 -15.89 21.52
CA ILE A 497 5.48 -15.48 20.94
C ILE A 497 5.46 -14.03 20.44
N ASP A 498 4.31 -13.53 19.96
CA ASP A 498 4.19 -12.16 19.46
C ASP A 498 4.37 -11.17 20.62
N GLU A 499 3.71 -11.42 21.76
CA GLU A 499 3.89 -10.61 22.98
C GLU A 499 5.30 -10.71 23.53
N LEU A 500 5.85 -11.92 23.57
CA LEU A 500 7.21 -12.14 24.06
C LEU A 500 8.26 -11.38 23.24
N MET A 501 8.13 -11.40 21.90
CA MET A 501 9.00 -10.66 21.00
C MET A 501 8.83 -9.14 21.16
N MET A 502 7.61 -8.64 21.31
CA MET A 502 7.42 -7.21 21.57
C MET A 502 8.08 -6.77 22.88
N GLN A 503 7.94 -7.54 23.95
CA GLN A 503 8.60 -7.26 25.23
C GLN A 503 10.12 -7.29 25.10
N PHE A 504 10.67 -8.29 24.38
CA PHE A 504 12.10 -8.38 24.10
C PHE A 504 12.61 -7.13 23.40
N LEU A 505 11.98 -6.72 22.30
CA LEU A 505 12.38 -5.55 21.52
C LEU A 505 12.27 -4.25 22.31
N GLN A 506 11.28 -4.13 23.20
CA GLN A 506 11.13 -2.96 24.08
C GLN A 506 12.18 -2.89 25.18
N GLN A 507 12.48 -4.02 25.84
CA GLN A 507 13.37 -4.06 27.00
C GLN A 507 14.85 -4.12 26.61
N GLN A 508 15.17 -4.78 25.50
CA GLN A 508 16.56 -5.04 25.07
C GLN A 508 17.02 -4.12 23.94
N HIS A 509 16.26 -3.06 23.62
CA HIS A 509 16.55 -2.11 22.55
C HIS A 509 18.00 -1.59 22.57
N LEU A 510 18.48 -1.11 23.72
CA LEU A 510 19.85 -0.60 23.86
C LEU A 510 20.89 -1.70 23.63
N SER A 511 20.64 -2.91 24.14
CA SER A 511 21.55 -4.05 23.93
C SER A 511 21.62 -4.45 22.46
N LEU A 512 20.50 -4.39 21.73
CA LEU A 512 20.47 -4.65 20.29
C LEU A 512 21.27 -3.60 19.51
N VAL A 513 21.16 -2.32 19.87
CA VAL A 513 21.99 -1.24 19.30
C VAL A 513 23.47 -1.53 19.52
N GLN A 514 23.88 -1.85 20.75
CA GLN A 514 25.26 -2.17 21.09
C GLN A 514 25.80 -3.35 20.27
N ASN A 515 25.04 -4.44 20.16
CA ASN A 515 25.44 -5.62 19.39
C ASN A 515 25.67 -5.34 17.90
N VAL A 516 25.02 -4.32 17.34
CA VAL A 516 25.21 -3.94 15.93
C VAL A 516 26.43 -3.04 15.76
N PHE A 517 26.60 -2.03 16.62
CA PHE A 517 27.60 -0.97 16.43
C PHE A 517 28.89 -1.13 17.22
N GLU A 518 28.90 -1.90 18.32
CA GLU A 518 30.14 -2.22 19.03
C GLU A 518 30.95 -3.24 18.21
N LYS A 519 32.28 -3.03 18.20
CA LYS A 519 33.25 -3.88 17.49
C LYS A 519 33.81 -4.93 18.42
#